data_AF-A0A3P7LQD0-F1
#
_entry.id   AF-A0A3P7LQD0-F1
#
_cell.length_a   1.000
_cell.length_b   1.000
_cell.length_c   1.000
_cell.angle_alpha   90.00
_cell.angle_beta   90.00
_cell.angle_gamma   90.00
#
_symmetry.space_group_name_H-M   'P 1'
#
loop_
_entity.id
_entity.type
_entity.pdbx_description
1 polymer ?
#
loop_
_entity_poly.entity_id
_entity_poly.type
_entity_poly.pdbx_seq_one_letter_code
_entity_poly.pdbx_strand_id
1 'polypeptide(L)'
;MSIDGEFLRNVEVRTDERFGNSLSALSIIRSGKLIGVIDKEATNDPNALLILNLIKEADDRNQANITLRQIDNRVCFYESKTPALKTSRIIFTFPEIRLSDH
;
A
#
# COMPACT_ATOMS: atom_id res chain seq x y z
N MET A 1 1.98 15.49 2.08
CA MET A 1 1.49 14.09 2.01
C MET A 1 -0.02 14.08 1.80
N SER A 2 -0.52 13.15 0.99
CA SER A 2 -1.95 12.87 0.86
C SER A 2 -2.16 11.36 0.86
N ILE A 3 -3.22 10.90 1.51
CA ILE A 3 -3.77 9.55 1.36
C ILE A 3 -5.10 9.66 0.63
N ASP A 4 -5.39 8.73 -0.27
CA ASP A 4 -6.61 8.76 -1.05
C ASP A 4 -7.82 8.46 -0.16
N GLY A 5 -8.74 9.42 -0.09
CA GLY A 5 -9.96 9.29 0.70
C GLY A 5 -10.91 8.23 0.15
N GLU A 6 -10.87 7.92 -1.15
CA GLU A 6 -11.65 6.82 -1.72
C GLU A 6 -11.13 5.47 -1.25
N PHE A 7 -9.82 5.25 -1.29
CA PHE A 7 -9.17 4.08 -0.69
C PHE A 7 -9.58 3.90 0.78
N LEU A 8 -9.52 4.97 1.59
CA LEU A 8 -9.87 4.91 3.02
C LEU A 8 -11.33 4.49 3.28
N ARG A 9 -12.26 4.77 2.38
CA ARG A 9 -13.66 4.34 2.50
C ARG A 9 -13.85 2.85 2.18
N ASN A 10 -12.87 2.20 1.57
CA ASN A 10 -12.95 0.83 1.08
C ASN A 10 -12.05 -0.14 1.86
N VAL A 11 -11.50 0.29 2.99
CA VAL A 11 -10.67 -0.53 3.87
C VAL A 11 -11.14 -0.45 5.31
N GLU A 12 -10.84 -1.48 6.08
CA GLU A 12 -11.04 -1.51 7.52
C GLU A 12 -9.77 -2.00 8.22
N VAL A 13 -9.64 -1.64 9.49
CA VAL A 13 -8.58 -2.19 10.36
C VAL A 13 -9.06 -3.52 10.90
N ARG A 14 -8.27 -4.57 10.69
CA ARG A 14 -8.46 -5.88 11.31
C ARG A 14 -7.23 -6.28 12.12
N THR A 15 -7.47 -6.88 13.28
CA THR A 15 -6.43 -7.48 14.11
C THR A 15 -6.22 -8.93 13.71
N ASP A 16 -4.96 -9.31 13.52
CA ASP A 16 -4.51 -10.65 13.20
C ASP A 16 -3.47 -11.10 14.24
N GLU A 17 -3.53 -12.36 14.67
CA GLU A 17 -2.65 -12.90 15.72
C GLU A 17 -1.17 -12.89 15.32
N ARG A 18 -0.86 -12.99 14.02
CA ARG A 18 0.50 -13.08 13.50
C ARG A 18 1.07 -11.71 13.12
N PHE A 19 0.24 -10.79 12.64
CA PHE A 19 0.70 -9.51 12.08
C PHE A 19 0.19 -8.27 12.84
N GLY A 20 -0.60 -8.45 13.90
CA GLY A 20 -1.22 -7.38 14.65
C GLY A 20 -2.28 -6.64 13.82
N ASN A 21 -2.36 -5.32 13.98
CA ASN A 21 -3.32 -4.50 13.24
C ASN A 21 -2.87 -4.29 11.78
N SER A 22 -3.76 -4.61 10.84
CA SER A 22 -3.53 -4.49 9.40
C SER A 22 -4.77 -3.98 8.68
N LEU A 23 -4.59 -3.40 7.49
CA LEU A 23 -5.72 -3.04 6.63
C LEU A 23 -6.24 -4.25 5.87
N SER A 24 -7.56 -4.35 5.76
CA SER A 24 -8.26 -5.32 4.91
C SER A 24 -9.27 -4.62 4.02
N ALA A 25 -9.45 -5.12 2.80
CA ALA A 25 -10.41 -4.59 1.85
C ALA A 25 -11.86 -4.87 2.31
N LEU A 26 -12.66 -3.82 2.45
CA LEU A 26 -14.11 -3.89 2.68
C LEU A 26 -14.89 -4.16 1.39
N SER A 27 -14.34 -3.72 0.27
CA SER A 27 -14.91 -3.82 -1.08
C SER A 27 -13.80 -4.13 -2.09
N ILE A 28 -14.17 -4.25 -3.37
CA ILE A 28 -13.16 -4.41 -4.43
C ILE A 28 -12.45 -3.07 -4.62
N ILE A 29 -11.12 -3.07 -4.49
CA ILE A 29 -10.29 -1.90 -4.76
C ILE A 29 -9.64 -2.06 -6.15
N ARG A 30 -9.72 -1.00 -6.98
CA ARG A 30 -9.42 -1.05 -8.41
C ARG A 30 -7.94 -0.80 -8.68
N SER A 31 -7.28 -1.76 -9.30
CA SER A 31 -5.88 -1.67 -9.75
C SER A 31 -5.46 -0.33 -10.35
N GLY A 32 -4.22 0.09 -10.07
CA GLY A 32 -3.54 1.21 -10.74
C GLY A 32 -3.76 2.60 -10.14
N LYS A 33 -4.53 2.77 -9.06
CA LYS A 33 -4.66 4.08 -8.40
C LYS A 33 -3.50 4.36 -7.44
N LEU A 34 -3.21 5.64 -7.25
CA LEU A 34 -2.30 6.13 -6.23
C LEU A 34 -3.05 6.23 -4.88
N ILE A 35 -2.57 5.50 -3.88
CA ILE A 35 -3.15 5.46 -2.54
C ILE A 35 -2.52 6.50 -1.63
N GLY A 36 -1.21 6.69 -1.72
CA GLY A 36 -0.51 7.58 -0.80
C GLY A 36 0.91 7.88 -1.22
N VAL A 37 1.45 8.97 -0.68
CA VAL A 37 2.81 9.44 -0.99
C VAL A 37 3.51 9.87 0.29
N ILE A 38 4.63 9.24 0.61
CA ILE A 38 5.55 9.69 1.67
C ILE A 38 6.66 10.50 1.00
N ASP A 39 6.79 11.78 1.36
CA ASP A 39 7.84 12.65 0.87
C ASP A 39 8.99 12.71 1.87
N LYS A 40 10.22 12.34 1.48
CA LYS A 40 11.36 12.28 2.39
C LYS A 40 11.94 13.66 2.75
N GLU A 41 11.59 14.71 2.01
CA GLU A 41 12.11 16.07 2.20
C GLU A 41 11.09 17.03 2.78
N ALA A 42 9.84 16.57 2.98
CA ALA A 42 8.78 17.38 3.53
C ALA A 42 8.20 16.77 4.82
N THR A 43 7.59 17.62 5.65
CA THR A 43 6.80 17.16 6.80
C THR A 43 5.55 16.43 6.30
N ASN A 44 5.43 15.15 6.68
CA ASN A 44 4.30 14.30 6.33
C ASN A 44 3.18 14.40 7.39
N ASP A 45 1.92 14.22 6.99
CA ASP A 45 0.78 14.19 7.90
C ASP A 45 0.86 12.98 8.86
N PRO A 46 0.90 13.16 10.19
CA PRO A 46 1.07 12.06 11.13
C PRO A 46 -0.01 10.98 11.05
N ASN A 47 -1.25 11.34 10.73
CA ASN A 47 -2.37 10.40 10.65
C ASN A 47 -2.24 9.51 9.41
N ALA A 48 -1.85 10.09 8.28
CA ALA A 48 -1.60 9.30 7.08
C ALA A 48 -0.37 8.39 7.26
N LEU A 49 0.67 8.79 8.03
CA LEU A 49 1.79 7.89 8.33
C LEU A 49 1.33 6.70 9.16
N LEU A 50 0.49 6.97 10.17
CA LEU A 50 -0.09 5.94 11.02
C LEU A 50 -0.92 4.94 10.21
N ILE A 51 -1.73 5.41 9.26
CA ILE A 51 -2.54 4.54 8.40
C ILE A 51 -1.66 3.73 7.43
N LEU A 52 -0.65 4.35 6.80
CA LEU A 52 0.24 3.64 5.89
C LEU A 52 1.05 2.55 6.61
N ASN A 53 1.35 2.71 7.90
CA ASN A 53 2.01 1.70 8.73
C ASN A 53 1.14 0.44 8.98
N LEU A 54 -0.16 0.50 8.71
CA LEU A 54 -1.06 -0.65 8.78
C LEU A 54 -1.02 -1.50 7.49
N ILE A 55 -0.37 -1.01 6.42
CA ILE A 55 -0.10 -1.79 5.21
C ILE A 55 1.20 -2.56 5.45
N LYS A 56 1.12 -3.90 5.46
CA LYS A 56 2.27 -4.76 5.78
C LYS A 56 3.00 -5.19 4.50
N GLU A 57 4.27 -5.54 4.64
CA GLU A 57 5.01 -6.17 3.56
C GLU A 57 4.45 -7.59 3.31
N ALA A 58 4.38 -7.98 2.05
CA ALA A 58 3.94 -9.31 1.65
C ALA A 58 5.04 -10.36 1.89
N ASP A 59 4.71 -11.47 2.56
CA ASP A 59 5.62 -12.63 2.68
C ASP A 59 5.96 -13.23 1.29
N ASP A 60 4.95 -13.30 0.42
CA ASP A 60 5.08 -13.68 -1.00
C ASP A 60 4.63 -12.51 -1.88
N ARG A 61 5.52 -12.06 -2.76
CA ARG A 61 5.27 -10.93 -3.66
C ARG A 61 4.06 -11.13 -4.56
N ASN A 62 3.73 -12.37 -4.92
CA ASN A 62 2.56 -12.68 -5.74
C ASN A 62 1.23 -12.42 -5.02
N GLN A 63 1.27 -12.27 -3.69
CA GLN A 63 0.11 -11.93 -2.87
C GLN A 63 -0.06 -10.42 -2.71
N ALA A 64 0.95 -9.62 -3.07
CA ALA A 64 0.92 -8.18 -2.91
C ALA A 64 -0.15 -7.54 -3.80
N ASN A 65 -1.05 -6.77 -3.19
CA ASN A 65 -2.04 -5.97 -3.89
C ASN A 65 -1.70 -4.48 -3.94
N ILE A 66 -0.63 -4.08 -3.25
CA ILE A 66 -0.01 -2.76 -3.35
C ILE A 66 1.42 -2.90 -3.90
N THR A 67 1.81 -1.97 -4.77
CA THR A 67 3.18 -1.82 -5.25
C THR A 67 3.72 -0.47 -4.79
N LEU A 68 4.87 -0.48 -4.11
CA LEU A 68 5.59 0.74 -3.81
C LEU A 68 6.40 1.18 -5.02
N ARG A 69 6.51 2.49 -5.27
CA ARG A 69 7.44 3.04 -6.27
C ARG A 69 8.19 4.20 -5.66
N GLN A 70 9.50 4.25 -5.90
CA GLN A 70 10.26 5.45 -5.61
C GLN A 70 10.28 6.34 -6.85
N ILE A 71 9.81 7.57 -6.70
CA ILE A 71 9.83 8.60 -7.75
C ILE A 71 10.48 9.81 -7.10
N ASP A 72 11.68 10.16 -7.55
CA ASP A 72 12.53 11.17 -6.92
C ASP A 72 12.74 10.87 -5.42
N ASN A 73 12.39 11.83 -4.56
CA ASN A 73 12.49 11.73 -3.10
C ASN A 73 11.21 11.21 -2.43
N ARG A 74 10.27 10.66 -3.22
CA ARG A 74 8.96 10.22 -2.74
C ARG A 74 8.78 8.71 -2.86
N VAL A 75 8.11 8.14 -1.86
CA VAL A 75 7.63 6.74 -1.88
C VAL A 75 6.13 6.77 -2.13
N CYS A 76 5.72 6.26 -3.28
CA CYS A 76 4.34 6.25 -3.73
C CYS A 76 3.74 4.84 -3.60
N PHE A 77 2.56 4.73 -3.01
CA PHE A 77 1.81 3.50 -2.82
C PHE A 77 0.79 3.39 -3.95
N TYR A 78 0.93 2.41 -4.82
CA TYR A 78 0.01 2.17 -5.92
C TYR A 78 -0.73 0.87 -5.73
N GLU A 79 -2.01 0.82 -6.11
CA GLU A 79 -2.69 -0.46 -6.29
C GLU A 79 -2.00 -1.27 -7.39
N SER A 80 -1.74 -2.55 -7.11
CA SER A 80 -1.12 -3.47 -8.05
C SER A 80 -2.03 -3.70 -9.27
N LYS A 81 -1.53 -4.40 -10.29
CA LYS A 81 -2.34 -4.74 -11.49
C LYS A 81 -3.54 -5.63 -11.18
N THR A 82 -3.51 -6.34 -10.05
CA THR A 82 -4.60 -7.23 -9.63
C THR A 82 -5.44 -6.52 -8.56
N PRO A 83 -6.78 -6.47 -8.69
CA PRO A 83 -7.63 -5.83 -7.71
C PRO A 83 -7.57 -6.58 -6.36
N ALA A 84 -7.61 -5.81 -5.27
CA ALA A 84 -7.79 -6.38 -3.94
C ALA A 84 -9.23 -6.90 -3.80
N LEU A 85 -9.40 -8.19 -3.56
CA LEU A 85 -10.70 -8.80 -3.35
C LEU A 85 -11.25 -8.43 -1.97
N LYS A 86 -12.57 -8.46 -1.82
CA LYS A 86 -13.22 -8.28 -0.51
C LYS A 86 -12.58 -9.23 0.51
N THR A 87 -12.32 -8.71 1.71
CA THR A 87 -11.62 -9.35 2.84
C THR A 87 -10.13 -9.64 2.65
N SER A 88 -9.54 -9.35 1.49
CA SER A 88 -8.09 -9.49 1.32
C SER A 88 -7.34 -8.47 2.18
N ARG A 89 -6.24 -8.90 2.78
CA ARG A 89 -5.34 -7.99 3.50
C ARG A 89 -4.63 -7.09 2.51
N ILE A 90 -4.48 -5.82 2.83
CA ILE A 90 -3.71 -4.89 2.02
C ILE A 90 -2.24 -5.05 2.38
N ILE A 91 -1.46 -5.52 1.41
CA ILE A 91 -0.03 -5.80 1.56
C ILE A 91 0.77 -5.29 0.38
N PHE A 92 1.97 -4.77 0.65
CA PHE A 92 2.81 -4.17 -0.36
C PHE A 92 4.01 -5.03 -0.73
N THR A 93 4.54 -4.77 -1.93
CA THR A 93 5.86 -5.21 -2.35
C THR A 93 6.58 -4.09 -3.09
N PHE A 94 7.91 -4.18 -3.17
CA PHE A 94 8.71 -3.33 -4.04
C PHE A 94 8.72 -3.89 -5.47
N PRO A 95 8.80 -3.05 -6.51
CA PRO A 95 8.93 -3.53 -7.87
C PRO A 95 10.31 -4.20 -8.00
N GLU A 96 10.40 -5.26 -8.79
CA GLU A 96 11.71 -5.72 -9.24
C GLU A 96 12.39 -4.59 -10.00
N ILE A 97 13.52 -4.12 -9.49
CA ILE A 97 14.50 -3.44 -10.33
C ILE A 97 15.01 -4.55 -11.26
N ARG A 98 14.49 -4.62 -12.49
CA ARG A 98 15.18 -5.34 -13.53
C ARG A 98 16.49 -4.58 -13.75
N LEU A 99 17.56 -5.07 -13.14
CA LEU A 99 18.90 -4.79 -13.63
C LEU A 99 18.89 -5.35 -15.05
N SER A 100 18.73 -4.48 -16.04
CA SER A 100 18.96 -4.84 -17.42
C SER A 100 20.43 -5.25 -17.50
N ASP A 101 20.66 -6.54 -17.69
CA ASP A 101 21.98 -7.10 -17.95
C ASP A 101 22.57 -6.34 -19.15
N HIS A 102 23.66 -5.60 -18.90
CA HIS A 102 24.49 -4.96 -19.91
C HIS A 102 25.62 -5.89 -20.33
#